data_AF-A0A3M7TUS5-F1
#
_entry.id   AF-A0A3M7TUS5-F1
#
_cell.length_a   1.000
_cell.length_b   1.000
_cell.length_c   1.000
_cell.angle_alpha   90.00
_cell.angle_beta   90.00
_cell.angle_gamma   90.00
#
_symmetry.space_group_name_H-M   'P 1'
#
loop_
_entity.id
_entity.type
_entity.pdbx_description
1 polymer ?
#
loop_
_entity_poly.entity_id
_entity_poly.type
_entity_poly.pdbx_seq_one_letter_code
_entity_poly.pdbx_strand_id
1 'polypeptide(L)'
;MNMDRQTARSYAGKHVIINEGKNGRYVGLLEQIETKPKKIWSGIVKISGILLYPEINIESDQLPAPLYSEGEKVFCTGNKISPLKQDFPHSYKESVNYALAGMWNEVDDQKENNESVLAMIHQELKRRKADHLLYRDVFVYYSLVKKARHYYVYDEEKQEALSLDGCPFEFEIKVKDKWKRAHNISGPTFELENGKQVDLSHGDRLRLNKSQFDPYRILINELDKPALHALERGLRKLGIFHENSVYCHNSLLIQLLSTVEQATFKGVNFISYSTEKHQYMIQHHYEREILEEEPDIAYDRFEFTSDTGERLITTYATQLSKD
;
A
#
# COMPACT_ATOMS: atom_id res chain seq x y z
N MET A 1 8.54 -38.86 3.04
CA MET A 1 8.75 -40.29 3.36
C MET A 1 10.22 -40.48 3.64
N ASN A 2 10.56 -40.99 4.82
CA ASN A 2 11.95 -41.22 5.21
C ASN A 2 12.45 -42.54 4.62
N MET A 3 13.74 -42.58 4.28
CA MET A 3 14.34 -43.74 3.62
C MET A 3 14.72 -44.83 4.65
N ASP A 4 14.27 -46.07 4.43
CA ASP A 4 14.66 -47.20 5.28
C ASP A 4 16.06 -47.73 4.94
N ARG A 5 16.57 -48.67 5.74
CA ARG A 5 17.94 -49.20 5.58
C ARG A 5 18.15 -49.95 4.26
N GLN A 6 17.12 -50.63 3.75
CA GLN A 6 17.24 -51.43 2.52
C GLN A 6 17.27 -50.49 1.31
N THR A 7 16.41 -49.48 1.32
CA THR A 7 16.36 -48.42 0.33
C THR A 7 17.65 -47.60 0.35
N ALA A 8 18.20 -47.29 1.54
CA ALA A 8 19.48 -46.58 1.63
C ALA A 8 20.60 -47.29 0.87
N ARG A 9 20.69 -48.62 1.01
CA ARG A 9 21.71 -49.42 0.30
C ARG A 9 21.55 -49.39 -1.21
N SER A 10 20.33 -49.30 -1.75
CA SER A 10 20.10 -49.18 -3.20
C SER A 10 20.34 -47.77 -3.76
N TYR A 11 20.48 -46.79 -2.86
CA TYR A 11 20.82 -45.39 -3.15
C TYR A 11 22.27 -45.03 -2.82
N ALA A 12 23.11 -46.00 -2.42
CA ALA A 12 24.54 -45.79 -2.29
C ALA A 12 25.15 -45.37 -3.64
N GLY A 13 25.89 -44.27 -3.67
CA GLY A 13 26.42 -43.66 -4.89
C GLY A 13 25.39 -42.93 -5.75
N LYS A 14 24.18 -42.65 -5.23
CA LYS A 14 23.14 -41.87 -5.92
C LYS A 14 22.84 -40.56 -5.19
N HIS A 15 22.20 -39.64 -5.91
CA HIS A 15 21.71 -38.40 -5.31
C HIS A 15 20.52 -38.67 -4.37
N VAL A 16 20.57 -38.03 -3.21
CA VAL A 16 19.54 -38.07 -2.17
C VAL A 16 19.24 -36.65 -1.71
N ILE A 17 18.06 -36.46 -1.11
CA ILE A 17 17.64 -35.20 -0.52
C ILE A 17 17.94 -35.22 0.97
N ILE A 18 18.55 -34.15 1.50
CA ILE A 18 18.69 -33.88 2.92
C ILE A 18 17.71 -32.78 3.31
N ASN A 19 16.87 -33.03 4.31
CA ASN A 19 15.94 -32.04 4.84
C ASN A 19 16.40 -31.51 6.20
N GLU A 20 16.75 -30.22 6.25
CA GLU A 20 17.16 -29.50 7.46
C GLU A 20 16.06 -28.56 7.99
N GLY A 21 14.83 -28.72 7.51
CA GLY A 21 13.70 -27.89 7.91
C GLY A 21 13.92 -26.43 7.52
N LYS A 22 13.93 -25.54 8.52
CA LYS A 22 14.11 -24.09 8.33
C LYS A 22 15.45 -23.72 7.71
N ASN A 23 16.46 -24.58 7.84
CA ASN A 23 17.78 -24.36 7.27
C ASN A 23 17.87 -24.82 5.81
N GLY A 24 16.75 -25.14 5.16
CA GLY A 24 16.69 -25.49 3.75
C GLY A 24 16.66 -26.99 3.45
N ARG A 25 16.55 -27.31 2.16
CA ARG A 25 16.63 -28.68 1.63
C ARG A 25 17.75 -28.78 0.61
N TYR A 26 18.56 -29.81 0.73
CA TYR A 26 19.79 -29.99 -0.04
C TYR A 26 19.76 -31.28 -0.85
N VAL A 27 20.56 -31.33 -1.90
CA VAL A 27 20.83 -32.53 -2.69
C VAL A 27 22.29 -32.87 -2.55
N GLY A 28 22.58 -34.16 -2.42
CA GLY A 28 23.96 -34.64 -2.42
C GLY A 28 24.07 -36.13 -2.71
N LEU A 29 25.29 -36.56 -3.00
CA LEU A 29 25.64 -37.93 -3.30
C LEU A 29 25.82 -38.74 -2.01
N LEU A 30 25.05 -39.81 -1.81
CA LEU A 30 25.22 -40.70 -0.65
C LEU A 30 26.47 -41.57 -0.82
N GLU A 31 27.59 -41.18 -0.21
CA GLU A 31 28.88 -41.86 -0.36
C GLU A 31 29.03 -43.06 0.57
N GLN A 32 28.58 -42.93 1.82
CA GLN A 32 28.76 -43.97 2.84
C GLN A 32 27.49 -44.17 3.67
N ILE A 33 27.29 -45.39 4.16
CA ILE A 33 26.14 -45.77 4.98
C ILE A 33 26.66 -46.51 6.21
N GLU A 34 26.43 -45.94 7.38
CA GLU A 34 26.70 -46.55 8.67
C GLU A 34 25.43 -47.18 9.25
N THR A 35 25.50 -48.48 9.54
CA THR A 35 24.40 -49.22 10.18
C THR A 35 24.87 -49.84 11.49
N LYS A 36 24.64 -49.14 12.61
CA LYS A 36 24.89 -49.69 13.95
C LYS A 36 23.67 -50.50 14.43
N PRO A 37 23.86 -51.66 15.10
CA PRO A 37 22.75 -52.45 15.64
C PRO A 37 21.85 -51.60 16.55
N LYS A 38 20.53 -51.74 16.40
CA LYS A 38 19.49 -51.02 17.18
C LYS A 38 19.52 -49.47 17.11
N LYS A 39 20.29 -48.85 16.20
CA LYS A 39 20.30 -47.38 16.00
C LYS A 39 19.77 -46.98 14.63
N ILE A 40 19.25 -45.76 14.50
CA ILE A 40 18.90 -45.19 13.19
C ILE A 40 20.16 -45.20 12.33
N TRP A 41 20.03 -45.59 11.06
CA TRP A 41 21.17 -45.59 10.15
C TRP A 41 21.61 -44.15 9.88
N SER A 42 22.88 -43.96 9.55
CA SER A 42 23.42 -42.64 9.21
C SER A 42 24.20 -42.75 7.92
N GLY A 43 24.35 -41.64 7.21
CA GLY A 43 25.10 -41.60 5.96
C GLY A 43 26.02 -40.39 5.89
N ILE A 44 27.06 -40.52 5.09
CA ILE A 44 27.87 -39.39 4.64
C ILE A 44 27.36 -39.01 3.27
N VAL A 45 26.89 -37.77 3.14
CA VAL A 45 26.37 -37.23 1.89
C VAL A 45 27.27 -36.08 1.44
N LYS A 46 27.77 -36.15 0.21
CA LYS A 46 28.54 -35.08 -0.41
C LYS A 46 27.59 -34.12 -1.13
N ILE A 47 27.51 -32.88 -0.67
CA ILE A 47 26.56 -31.88 -1.18
C ILE A 47 26.87 -31.52 -2.64
N SER A 48 25.82 -31.51 -3.45
CA SER A 48 25.87 -31.14 -4.87
C SER A 48 24.97 -29.96 -5.21
N GLY A 49 23.96 -29.66 -4.39
CA GLY A 49 23.08 -28.51 -4.62
C GLY A 49 22.02 -28.28 -3.55
N ILE A 50 21.15 -27.32 -3.81
CA ILE A 50 20.05 -26.87 -2.95
C ILE A 50 18.73 -27.01 -3.72
N LEU A 51 17.72 -27.59 -3.07
CA LEU A 51 16.35 -27.62 -3.58
C LEU A 51 15.49 -26.50 -3.00
N LEU A 52 15.66 -26.19 -1.71
CA LEU A 52 15.00 -25.07 -1.06
C LEU A 52 15.97 -24.28 -0.22
N TYR A 53 15.90 -22.97 -0.37
CA TYR A 53 16.69 -22.01 0.38
C TYR A 53 16.26 -21.97 1.86
N PRO A 54 17.15 -21.62 2.80
CA PRO A 54 16.77 -21.40 4.20
C PRO A 54 15.67 -20.34 4.36
N GLU A 55 14.80 -20.52 5.36
CA GLU A 55 13.73 -19.56 5.70
C GLU A 55 14.31 -18.19 6.04
N ILE A 56 13.76 -17.13 5.45
CA ILE A 56 14.14 -15.75 5.75
C ILE A 56 13.61 -15.35 7.13
N ASN A 57 14.47 -14.77 7.96
CA ASN A 57 14.04 -14.08 9.16
C ASN A 57 13.74 -12.60 8.83
N ILE A 58 12.47 -12.21 8.98
CA ILE A 58 11.98 -10.85 8.69
C ILE A 58 12.65 -9.79 9.58
N GLU A 59 13.16 -10.17 10.76
CA GLU A 59 13.86 -9.25 11.67
C GLU A 59 15.35 -9.03 11.31
N SER A 60 15.86 -9.72 10.29
CA SER A 60 17.26 -9.63 9.85
C SER A 60 17.38 -8.85 8.55
N ASP A 61 18.32 -7.91 8.49
CA ASP A 61 18.65 -7.15 7.27
C ASP A 61 19.46 -7.96 6.24
N GLN A 62 19.76 -9.23 6.55
CA GLN A 62 20.55 -10.10 5.69
C GLN A 62 19.84 -11.43 5.43
N LEU A 63 19.98 -11.91 4.19
CA LEU A 63 19.55 -13.26 3.81
C LEU A 63 20.39 -14.31 4.56
N PRO A 64 19.77 -15.38 5.05
CA PRO A 64 20.48 -16.47 5.69
C PRO A 64 21.39 -17.19 4.68
N ALA A 65 22.62 -17.48 5.08
CA ALA A 65 23.50 -18.31 4.26
C ALA A 65 23.03 -19.78 4.28
N PRO A 66 23.19 -20.53 3.16
CA PRO A 66 23.01 -21.97 3.18
C PRO A 66 23.85 -22.65 4.26
N LEU A 67 23.29 -23.67 4.90
CA LEU A 67 23.93 -24.42 5.97
C LEU A 67 25.14 -25.22 5.46
N TYR A 68 25.07 -25.73 4.23
CA TYR A 68 26.12 -26.55 3.63
C TYR A 68 26.64 -25.95 2.33
N SER A 69 27.94 -26.13 2.07
CA SER A 69 28.63 -25.65 0.87
C SER A 69 28.80 -26.73 -0.21
N GLU A 70 29.12 -26.32 -1.43
CA GLU A 70 29.38 -27.24 -2.54
C GLU A 70 30.50 -28.25 -2.20
N GLY A 71 30.24 -29.54 -2.41
CA GLY A 71 31.19 -30.61 -2.18
C GLY A 71 31.45 -30.95 -0.71
N GLU A 72 30.81 -30.26 0.23
CA GLU A 72 30.90 -30.54 1.66
C GLU A 72 30.39 -31.97 1.95
N LYS A 73 31.10 -32.68 2.83
CA LYS A 73 30.69 -34.03 3.27
C LYS A 73 30.00 -33.92 4.61
N VAL A 74 28.71 -34.16 4.60
CA VAL A 74 27.84 -33.99 5.77
C VAL A 74 27.48 -35.35 6.32
N PHE A 75 27.64 -35.52 7.64
CA PHE A 75 27.12 -36.68 8.35
C PHE A 75 25.68 -36.43 8.79
N CYS A 76 24.74 -37.18 8.26
CA CYS A 76 23.32 -37.00 8.54
C CYS A 76 22.61 -38.32 8.87
N THR A 77 21.61 -38.22 9.74
CA THR A 77 20.79 -39.35 10.17
C THR A 77 19.76 -39.70 9.10
N GLY A 78 19.45 -40.98 8.93
CA GLY A 78 18.55 -41.48 7.88
C GLY A 78 17.12 -40.92 7.90
N ASN A 79 16.68 -40.34 9.02
CA ASN A 79 15.39 -39.62 9.11
C ASN A 79 15.38 -38.28 8.37
N LYS A 80 16.55 -37.67 8.11
CA LYS A 80 16.68 -36.45 7.31
C LYS A 80 16.89 -36.74 5.82
N ILE A 81 17.19 -38.00 5.48
CA ILE A 81 17.54 -38.41 4.12
C ILE A 81 16.31 -39.01 3.43
N SER A 82 16.00 -38.52 2.24
CA SER A 82 14.93 -39.06 1.41
C SER A 82 15.37 -39.27 -0.05
N PRO A 83 14.74 -40.21 -0.78
CA PRO A 83 15.15 -40.52 -2.13
C PRO A 83 14.89 -39.35 -3.07
N LEU A 84 15.87 -38.98 -3.89
CA LEU A 84 15.63 -38.14 -5.05
C LEU A 84 15.14 -39.04 -6.20
N LYS A 85 13.93 -38.79 -6.69
CA LYS A 85 13.28 -39.64 -7.72
C LYS A 85 13.70 -39.31 -9.15
N GLN A 86 14.25 -38.12 -9.36
CA GLN A 86 14.65 -37.59 -10.66
C GLN A 86 16.12 -37.21 -10.61
N ASP A 87 16.78 -37.17 -11.75
CA ASP A 87 18.15 -36.65 -11.79
C ASP A 87 18.17 -35.17 -11.43
N PHE A 88 19.24 -34.74 -10.77
CA PHE A 88 19.47 -33.35 -10.41
C PHE A 88 20.34 -32.71 -11.49
N PRO A 89 19.78 -31.87 -12.37
CA PRO A 89 20.51 -31.39 -13.55
C PRO A 89 21.35 -30.14 -13.26
N HIS A 90 21.26 -29.57 -12.06
CA HIS A 90 21.84 -28.27 -11.74
C HIS A 90 23.17 -28.41 -11.01
N SER A 91 24.10 -27.48 -11.29
CA SER A 91 25.25 -27.23 -10.41
C SER A 91 24.79 -26.62 -9.08
N TYR A 92 25.65 -26.63 -8.07
CA TYR A 92 25.33 -26.01 -6.78
C TYR A 92 24.93 -24.54 -6.95
N LYS A 93 25.71 -23.77 -7.71
CA LYS A 93 25.44 -22.34 -7.96
C LYS A 93 24.11 -22.11 -8.68
N GLU A 94 23.81 -22.89 -9.72
CA GLU A 94 22.52 -22.78 -10.42
C GLU A 94 21.36 -23.13 -9.49
N SER A 95 21.52 -24.17 -8.68
CA SER A 95 20.49 -24.61 -7.76
C SER A 95 20.18 -23.58 -6.66
N VAL A 96 21.18 -22.82 -6.20
CA VAL A 96 20.98 -21.67 -5.32
C VAL A 96 20.11 -20.62 -6.01
N ASN A 97 20.41 -20.28 -7.27
CA ASN A 97 19.63 -19.29 -8.03
C ASN A 97 18.19 -19.75 -8.24
N TYR A 98 17.97 -21.01 -8.59
CA TYR A 98 16.62 -21.58 -8.75
C TYR A 98 15.85 -21.61 -7.43
N ALA A 99 16.50 -21.96 -6.32
CA ALA A 99 15.87 -21.97 -5.00
C ALA A 99 15.48 -20.56 -4.55
N LEU A 100 16.33 -19.56 -4.77
CA LEU A 100 16.02 -18.15 -4.51
C LEU A 100 14.89 -17.63 -5.39
N ALA A 101 14.89 -17.96 -6.68
CA ALA A 101 13.82 -17.58 -7.60
C ALA A 101 12.47 -18.22 -7.23
N GLY A 102 12.48 -19.49 -6.82
CA GLY A 102 11.28 -20.17 -6.32
C GLY A 102 10.72 -19.51 -5.06
N MET A 103 11.60 -19.17 -4.11
CA MET A 103 11.21 -18.45 -2.89
C MET A 103 10.66 -17.05 -3.20
N TRP A 104 11.26 -16.33 -4.15
CA TRP A 104 10.73 -15.04 -4.61
C TRP A 104 9.29 -15.18 -5.12
N ASN A 105 9.06 -16.12 -6.04
CA ASN A 105 7.73 -16.33 -6.62
C ASN A 105 6.70 -16.70 -5.53
N GLU A 106 7.07 -17.54 -4.57
CA GLU A 106 6.17 -17.88 -3.45
C GLU A 106 5.81 -16.66 -2.59
N VAL A 107 6.79 -15.80 -2.30
CA VAL A 107 6.56 -14.57 -1.53
C VAL A 107 5.73 -13.56 -2.32
N ASP A 108 5.96 -13.44 -3.63
CA ASP A 108 5.21 -12.54 -4.52
C ASP A 108 3.75 -13.00 -4.67
N ASP A 109 3.52 -14.30 -4.88
CA ASP A 109 2.19 -14.90 -4.90
C ASP A 109 1.44 -14.67 -3.56
N GLN A 110 2.14 -14.82 -2.43
CA GLN A 110 1.58 -14.52 -1.11
C GLN A 110 1.25 -13.04 -0.95
N LYS A 111 2.10 -12.15 -1.47
CA LYS A 111 1.87 -10.71 -1.45
C LYS A 111 0.63 -10.33 -2.26
N GLU A 112 0.47 -10.81 -3.49
CA GLU A 112 -0.72 -10.55 -4.31
C GLU A 112 -2.01 -11.04 -3.62
N ASN A 113 -1.97 -12.25 -3.04
CA ASN A 113 -3.09 -12.79 -2.28
C ASN A 113 -3.41 -11.93 -1.05
N ASN A 114 -2.39 -11.49 -0.32
CA ASN A 114 -2.55 -10.62 0.85
C ASN A 114 -3.11 -9.25 0.45
N GLU A 115 -2.67 -8.66 -0.66
CA GLU A 115 -3.20 -7.40 -1.19
C GLU A 115 -4.70 -7.52 -1.52
N SER A 116 -5.11 -8.62 -2.16
CA SER A 116 -6.52 -8.91 -2.43
C SER A 116 -7.35 -9.00 -1.14
N VAL A 117 -6.85 -9.73 -0.13
CA VAL A 117 -7.51 -9.83 1.18
C VAL A 117 -7.59 -8.46 1.88
N LEU A 118 -6.52 -7.67 1.83
CA LEU A 118 -6.49 -6.32 2.41
C LEU A 118 -7.51 -5.39 1.73
N ALA A 119 -7.68 -5.49 0.41
CA ALA A 119 -8.69 -4.73 -0.32
C ALA A 119 -10.11 -5.11 0.11
N MET A 120 -10.40 -6.40 0.31
CA MET A 120 -11.69 -6.87 0.82
C MET A 120 -11.96 -6.36 2.25
N ILE A 121 -10.96 -6.41 3.13
CA ILE A 121 -11.06 -5.87 4.50
C ILE A 121 -11.35 -4.36 4.44
N HIS A 122 -10.64 -3.63 3.58
CA HIS A 122 -10.82 -2.20 3.42
C HIS A 122 -12.23 -1.85 2.93
N GLN A 123 -12.73 -2.58 1.94
CA GLN A 123 -14.10 -2.40 1.42
C GLN A 123 -15.15 -2.65 2.51
N GLU A 124 -14.99 -3.71 3.31
CA GLU A 124 -15.91 -4.01 4.40
C GLU A 124 -15.88 -2.95 5.50
N LEU A 125 -14.70 -2.39 5.80
CA LEU A 125 -14.56 -1.29 6.75
C LEU A 125 -15.16 0.01 6.22
N LYS A 126 -15.00 0.32 4.93
CA LYS A 126 -15.70 1.45 4.28
C LYS A 126 -17.22 1.30 4.38
N ARG A 127 -17.76 0.11 4.06
CA ARG A 127 -19.20 -0.20 4.20
C ARG A 127 -19.70 0.02 5.63
N ARG A 128 -18.88 -0.29 6.63
CA ARG A 128 -19.18 -0.08 8.06
C ARG A 128 -18.88 1.33 8.58
N LYS A 129 -18.36 2.23 7.73
CA LYS A 129 -17.87 3.57 8.13
C LYS A 129 -16.78 3.51 9.22
N ALA A 130 -16.00 2.44 9.21
CA ALA A 130 -14.92 2.14 10.16
C ALA A 130 -13.52 2.08 9.49
N ASP A 131 -13.42 2.58 8.26
CA ASP A 131 -12.17 2.72 7.51
C ASP A 131 -11.12 3.58 8.25
N HIS A 132 -11.56 4.52 9.08
CA HIS A 132 -10.71 5.28 9.99
C HIS A 132 -9.83 4.42 10.91
N LEU A 133 -10.17 3.15 11.16
CA LEU A 133 -9.37 2.22 11.97
C LEU A 133 -8.14 1.64 11.23
N LEU A 134 -8.15 1.65 9.90
CA LEU A 134 -7.01 1.18 9.09
C LEU A 134 -5.86 2.17 9.10
N TYR A 135 -6.22 3.45 9.09
CA TYR A 135 -5.30 4.51 9.41
C TYR A 135 -5.08 4.41 10.92
N ARG A 136 -4.06 3.63 11.33
CA ARG A 136 -3.37 3.91 12.61
C ARG A 136 -3.19 5.42 12.69
N ASP A 137 -3.15 5.99 13.89
CA ASP A 137 -2.89 7.41 14.19
C ASP A 137 -1.57 7.91 13.57
N VAL A 138 -1.51 7.93 12.25
CA VAL A 138 -0.39 8.31 11.41
C VAL A 138 -0.69 9.75 11.09
N PHE A 139 0.00 10.62 11.80
CA PHE A 139 -0.08 12.04 11.59
C PHE A 139 1.01 12.49 10.63
N VAL A 140 0.69 13.47 9.80
CA VAL A 140 1.70 14.29 9.13
C VAL A 140 1.96 15.50 10.03
N TYR A 141 3.23 15.80 10.28
CA TYR A 141 3.64 16.91 11.12
C TYR A 141 4.00 18.10 10.25
N TYR A 142 3.45 19.25 10.60
CA TYR A 142 3.71 20.50 9.91
C TYR A 142 4.24 21.55 10.89
N SER A 143 5.00 22.48 10.35
CA SER A 143 5.43 23.70 11.04
C SER A 143 4.64 24.89 10.50
N LEU A 144 4.11 25.75 11.38
CA LEU A 144 3.44 26.98 10.96
C LEU A 144 4.47 27.98 10.43
N VAL A 145 4.34 28.34 9.16
CA VAL A 145 5.24 29.27 8.47
C VAL A 145 4.49 30.54 8.07
N LYS A 146 4.98 31.70 8.51
CA LYS A 146 4.49 32.99 8.02
C LYS A 146 5.38 33.44 6.86
N LYS A 147 4.81 33.61 5.66
CA LYS A 147 5.48 34.24 4.52
C LYS A 147 4.72 35.48 4.11
N ALA A 148 5.39 36.64 4.15
CA ALA A 148 4.78 37.95 3.92
C ALA A 148 3.54 38.20 4.80
N ARG A 149 2.35 38.22 4.21
CA ARG A 149 1.06 38.43 4.90
C ARG A 149 0.24 37.16 5.15
N HIS A 150 0.69 36.01 4.64
CA HIS A 150 -0.06 34.76 4.68
C HIS A 150 0.60 33.72 5.61
N TYR A 151 -0.22 32.79 6.08
CA TYR A 151 0.19 31.67 6.93
C TYR A 151 0.06 30.36 6.18
N TYR A 152 1.07 29.52 6.32
CA TYR A 152 1.19 28.23 5.65
C TYR A 152 1.54 27.17 6.68
N VAL A 153 1.18 25.92 6.40
CA VAL A 153 1.69 24.77 7.12
C VAL A 153 2.69 24.05 6.21
N TYR A 154 3.91 23.85 6.73
CA TYR A 154 5.04 23.34 5.95
C TYR A 154 5.42 21.94 6.40
N ASP A 155 5.46 21.00 5.46
CA ASP A 155 5.95 19.64 5.65
C ASP A 155 7.46 19.63 5.42
N GLU A 156 8.25 19.48 6.49
CA GLU A 156 9.70 19.46 6.41
C GLU A 156 10.25 18.22 5.69
N GLU A 157 9.56 17.08 5.75
CA GLU A 157 9.98 15.83 5.11
C GLU A 157 9.77 15.89 3.60
N LYS A 158 8.63 16.43 3.16
CA LYS A 158 8.29 16.54 1.74
C LYS A 158 8.70 17.84 1.08
N GLN A 159 9.13 18.83 1.87
CA GLN A 159 9.43 20.18 1.42
C GLN A 159 8.23 20.89 0.75
N GLU A 160 7.01 20.54 1.17
CA GLU A 160 5.76 21.06 0.62
C GLU A 160 5.13 22.09 1.57
N ALA A 161 4.46 23.11 1.03
CA ALA A 161 3.73 24.12 1.80
C ALA A 161 2.25 24.10 1.43
N LEU A 162 1.39 24.29 2.43
CA LEU A 162 -0.05 24.22 2.29
C LEU A 162 -0.63 25.51 2.89
N SER A 163 -1.43 26.25 2.13
CA SER A 163 -2.04 27.49 2.63
C SER A 163 -3.03 27.20 3.75
N LEU A 164 -3.07 28.06 4.78
CA LEU A 164 -4.12 28.00 5.81
C LEU A 164 -5.39 28.75 5.42
N ASP A 165 -5.30 29.67 4.46
CA ASP A 165 -6.44 30.45 4.01
C ASP A 165 -7.45 29.51 3.34
N GLY A 166 -8.64 29.37 3.94
CA GLY A 166 -9.71 28.48 3.44
C GLY A 166 -9.42 26.98 3.59
N CYS A 167 -8.42 26.61 4.40
CA CYS A 167 -8.01 25.21 4.57
C CYS A 167 -9.13 24.37 5.23
N PRO A 168 -9.65 23.32 4.56
CA PRO A 168 -10.78 22.53 5.07
C PRO A 168 -10.38 21.48 6.11
N PHE A 169 -9.09 21.39 6.45
CA PHE A 169 -8.56 20.36 7.33
C PHE A 169 -8.68 20.74 8.80
N GLU A 170 -8.97 19.72 9.62
CA GLU A 170 -8.87 19.81 11.07
C GLU A 170 -7.44 19.45 11.51
N PHE A 171 -6.80 20.34 12.24
CA PHE A 171 -5.46 20.13 12.75
C PHE A 171 -5.51 19.69 14.21
N GLU A 172 -4.46 19.02 14.67
CA GLU A 172 -4.20 18.89 16.09
C GLU A 172 -3.03 19.79 16.47
N ILE A 173 -3.27 20.66 17.44
CA ILE A 173 -2.29 21.63 17.95
C ILE A 173 -1.89 21.26 19.37
N LYS A 174 -0.67 21.58 19.76
CA LYS A 174 -0.14 21.21 21.08
C LYS A 174 -0.54 22.24 22.14
N VAL A 175 -1.44 21.86 23.05
CA VAL A 175 -1.90 22.71 24.17
C VAL A 175 -1.61 22.02 25.50
N LYS A 176 -0.74 22.61 26.33
CA LYS A 176 -0.31 22.04 27.63
C LYS A 176 0.19 20.59 27.48
N ASP A 177 1.08 20.37 26.52
CA ASP A 177 1.65 19.07 26.15
C ASP A 177 0.66 17.98 25.68
N LYS A 178 -0.58 18.36 25.38
CA LYS A 178 -1.56 17.47 24.78
C LYS A 178 -1.94 17.96 23.39
N TRP A 179 -2.00 17.04 22.44
CA TRP A 179 -2.58 17.30 21.14
C TRP A 179 -4.08 17.47 21.27
N LYS A 180 -4.59 18.58 20.74
CA LYS A 180 -6.02 18.90 20.74
C LYS A 180 -6.44 19.30 19.34
N ARG A 181 -7.58 18.75 18.92
CA ARG A 181 -8.21 19.09 17.66
C ARG A 181 -8.62 20.55 17.61
N ALA A 182 -8.38 21.17 16.46
CA ALA A 182 -8.61 22.57 16.20
C ALA A 182 -8.80 22.83 14.70
N HIS A 183 -9.68 23.76 14.35
CA HIS A 183 -9.83 24.24 12.98
C HIS A 183 -9.25 25.65 12.85
N ASN A 184 -8.70 25.98 11.68
CA ASN A 184 -8.21 27.34 11.43
C ASN A 184 -9.40 28.29 11.21
N ILE A 185 -9.43 29.40 11.94
CA ILE A 185 -10.45 30.44 11.74
C ILE A 185 -9.88 31.55 10.86
N SER A 186 -8.68 32.03 11.17
CA SER A 186 -8.03 33.10 10.44
C SER A 186 -6.55 33.20 10.80
N GLY A 187 -5.68 33.20 9.78
CA GLY A 187 -4.25 33.37 9.95
C GLY A 187 -3.65 32.39 10.97
N PRO A 188 -3.05 32.86 12.09
CA PRO A 188 -2.47 31.98 13.10
C PRO A 188 -3.49 31.45 14.12
N THR A 189 -4.77 31.83 14.02
CA THR A 189 -5.80 31.58 15.04
C THR A 189 -6.50 30.25 14.77
N PHE A 190 -6.47 29.36 15.75
CA PHE A 190 -7.15 28.06 15.71
C PHE A 190 -8.18 27.95 16.83
N GLU A 191 -9.35 27.42 16.52
CA GLU A 191 -10.39 27.16 17.52
C GLU A 191 -10.48 25.67 17.84
N LEU A 192 -10.34 25.37 19.13
CA LEU A 192 -10.48 24.03 19.69
C LEU A 192 -11.95 23.59 19.71
N GLU A 193 -12.21 22.28 19.80
CA GLU A 193 -13.58 21.72 19.91
C GLU A 193 -14.43 22.34 21.04
N ASN A 194 -13.80 22.89 22.07
CA ASN A 194 -14.49 23.55 23.18
C ASN A 194 -14.74 25.06 22.96
N GLY A 195 -14.59 25.55 21.73
CA GLY A 195 -14.77 26.95 21.33
C GLY A 195 -13.64 27.88 21.81
N LYS A 196 -12.56 27.33 22.39
CA LYS A 196 -11.43 28.15 22.84
C LYS A 196 -10.49 28.41 21.66
N GLN A 197 -10.18 29.68 21.44
CA GLN A 197 -9.19 30.10 20.45
C GLN A 197 -7.76 30.04 21.00
N VAL A 198 -6.83 29.63 20.13
CA VAL A 198 -5.40 29.48 20.39
C VAL A 198 -4.67 30.05 19.19
N ASP A 199 -3.83 31.06 19.44
CA ASP A 199 -2.93 31.60 18.43
C ASP A 199 -1.62 30.80 18.42
N LEU A 200 -1.24 30.35 17.24
CA LEU A 200 0.04 29.69 17.00
C LEU A 200 1.10 30.70 16.51
N SER A 201 2.33 30.49 16.95
CA SER A 201 3.49 31.27 16.51
C SER A 201 4.21 30.63 15.33
N HIS A 202 5.03 31.40 14.64
CA HIS A 202 5.90 30.86 13.59
C HIS A 202 6.82 29.76 14.15
N GLY A 203 6.84 28.60 13.50
CA GLY A 203 7.58 27.40 13.91
C GLY A 203 6.80 26.47 14.84
N ASP A 204 5.61 26.84 15.29
CA ASP A 204 4.79 25.95 16.10
C ASP A 204 4.38 24.71 15.30
N ARG A 205 4.41 23.57 15.99
CA ARG A 205 4.07 22.28 15.40
C ARG A 205 2.58 22.01 15.52
N LEU A 206 2.01 21.64 14.40
CA LEU A 206 0.66 21.11 14.25
C LEU A 206 0.75 19.77 13.53
N ARG A 207 -0.26 18.92 13.70
CA ARG A 207 -0.29 17.62 13.05
C ARG A 207 -1.65 17.34 12.47
N LEU A 208 -1.69 16.68 11.33
CA LEU A 208 -2.93 16.37 10.61
C LEU A 208 -3.04 14.86 10.50
N ASN A 209 -4.21 14.29 10.84
CA ASN A 209 -4.42 12.86 10.75
C ASN A 209 -4.50 12.43 9.27
N LYS A 210 -3.71 11.43 8.85
CA LYS A 210 -3.73 10.94 7.46
C LYS A 210 -5.11 10.50 6.96
N SER A 211 -6.03 10.14 7.85
CA SER A 211 -7.41 9.81 7.49
C SER A 211 -8.19 10.97 6.85
N GLN A 212 -7.77 12.22 7.08
CA GLN A 212 -8.39 13.39 6.44
C GLN A 212 -7.88 13.61 5.00
N PHE A 213 -6.84 12.90 4.59
CA PHE A 213 -6.35 12.87 3.20
C PHE A 213 -7.06 11.81 2.36
N ASP A 214 -8.25 11.32 2.73
CA ASP A 214 -9.06 10.52 1.80
C ASP A 214 -9.43 11.42 0.60
N PRO A 215 -8.79 11.25 -0.57
CA PRO A 215 -8.92 12.19 -1.67
C PRO A 215 -10.36 12.24 -2.20
N TYR A 216 -11.12 11.15 -2.00
CA TYR A 216 -12.50 11.05 -2.41
C TYR A 216 -13.44 11.83 -1.50
N ARG A 217 -13.23 11.76 -0.17
CA ARG A 217 -14.01 12.57 0.78
C ARG A 217 -13.74 14.06 0.60
N ILE A 218 -12.48 14.41 0.38
CA ILE A 218 -12.09 15.79 0.10
C ILE A 218 -12.78 16.28 -1.17
N LEU A 219 -12.74 15.49 -2.25
CA LEU A 219 -13.42 15.83 -3.49
C LEU A 219 -14.93 16.09 -3.28
N ILE A 220 -15.62 15.22 -2.52
CA ILE A 220 -17.06 15.40 -2.24
C ILE A 220 -17.32 16.71 -1.49
N ASN A 221 -16.44 17.11 -0.58
CA ASN A 221 -16.57 18.34 0.19
C ASN A 221 -16.19 19.59 -0.63
N GLU A 222 -15.34 19.46 -1.65
CA GLU A 222 -14.95 20.53 -2.58
C GLU A 222 -16.02 20.82 -3.64
N LEU A 223 -16.86 19.84 -3.96
CA LEU A 223 -17.91 20.01 -4.95
C LEU A 223 -19.06 20.86 -4.42
N ASP A 224 -19.46 21.86 -5.19
CA ASP A 224 -20.71 22.58 -4.94
C ASP A 224 -21.89 21.61 -4.97
N LYS A 225 -22.94 21.89 -4.18
CA LYS A 225 -24.13 21.02 -4.08
C LYS A 225 -24.69 20.57 -5.43
N PRO A 226 -24.82 21.44 -6.46
CA PRO A 226 -25.33 21.01 -7.76
C PRO A 226 -24.37 20.08 -8.52
N ALA A 227 -23.06 20.29 -8.39
CA ALA A 227 -22.02 19.42 -8.97
C ALA A 227 -22.01 18.05 -8.27
N LEU A 228 -22.11 18.03 -6.95
CA LEU A 228 -22.27 16.80 -6.17
C LEU A 228 -23.53 16.03 -6.60
N HIS A 229 -24.66 16.72 -6.76
CA HIS A 229 -25.87 16.08 -7.31
C HIS A 229 -25.66 15.56 -8.74
N ALA A 230 -24.83 16.21 -9.56
CA ALA A 230 -24.51 15.73 -10.92
C ALA A 230 -23.70 14.44 -10.89
N LEU A 231 -22.74 14.32 -9.98
CA LEU A 231 -22.02 13.08 -9.69
C LEU A 231 -22.98 11.99 -9.19
N GLU A 232 -23.77 12.27 -8.16
CA GLU A 232 -24.72 11.32 -7.55
C GLU A 232 -25.77 10.81 -8.55
N ARG A 233 -26.27 11.67 -9.45
CA ARG A 233 -27.18 11.26 -10.53
C ARG A 233 -26.51 10.24 -11.46
N GLY A 234 -25.23 10.45 -11.77
CA GLY A 234 -24.48 9.53 -12.62
C GLY A 234 -24.22 8.19 -11.93
N LEU A 235 -23.79 8.23 -10.66
CA LEU A 235 -23.61 7.05 -9.82
C LEU A 235 -24.90 6.22 -9.74
N ARG A 236 -26.03 6.87 -9.46
CA ARG A 236 -27.35 6.22 -9.34
C ARG A 236 -27.80 5.55 -10.64
N LYS A 237 -27.55 6.18 -11.80
CA LYS A 237 -27.89 5.61 -13.11
C LYS A 237 -27.13 4.31 -13.39
N LEU A 238 -25.89 4.23 -12.94
CA LEU A 238 -25.02 3.05 -13.10
C LEU A 238 -25.18 2.04 -11.95
N GLY A 239 -26.05 2.30 -10.97
CA GLY A 239 -26.27 1.42 -9.82
C GLY A 239 -25.08 1.32 -8.87
N ILE A 240 -24.19 2.33 -8.87
CA ILE A 240 -23.03 2.43 -7.99
C ILE A 240 -23.23 3.51 -6.93
N PHE A 241 -22.57 3.36 -5.78
CA PHE A 241 -22.66 4.26 -4.64
C PHE A 241 -21.28 4.77 -4.21
N HIS A 242 -21.23 5.80 -3.37
CA HIS A 242 -19.98 6.40 -2.89
C HIS A 242 -19.05 5.38 -2.21
N GLU A 243 -19.62 4.41 -1.50
CA GLU A 243 -18.88 3.34 -0.81
C GLU A 243 -18.18 2.38 -1.78
N ASN A 244 -18.57 2.36 -3.06
CA ASN A 244 -17.93 1.58 -4.10
C ASN A 244 -16.64 2.23 -4.63
N SER A 245 -16.31 3.46 -4.20
CA SER A 245 -15.06 4.14 -4.58
C SER A 245 -13.84 3.40 -4.01
N VAL A 246 -12.99 2.88 -4.90
CA VAL A 246 -11.78 2.13 -4.56
C VAL A 246 -10.52 2.99 -4.65
N TYR A 247 -10.50 3.95 -5.56
CA TYR A 247 -9.37 4.85 -5.75
C TYR A 247 -9.86 6.23 -6.19
N CYS A 248 -9.21 7.28 -5.70
CA CYS A 248 -9.45 8.65 -6.12
C CYS A 248 -8.13 9.39 -6.20
N HIS A 249 -7.83 9.93 -7.37
CA HIS A 249 -6.79 10.92 -7.58
C HIS A 249 -7.45 12.30 -7.67
N ASN A 250 -7.31 13.09 -6.61
CA ASN A 250 -7.82 14.45 -6.54
C ASN A 250 -6.68 15.46 -6.82
N SER A 251 -6.62 15.96 -8.04
CA SER A 251 -5.68 17.00 -8.49
C SER A 251 -6.15 18.42 -8.13
N LEU A 252 -7.45 18.61 -7.92
CA LEU A 252 -8.05 19.90 -7.54
C LEU A 252 -7.49 20.38 -6.19
N LEU A 253 -7.46 19.51 -5.19
CA LEU A 253 -6.86 19.81 -3.90
C LEU A 253 -5.39 20.26 -4.03
N ILE A 254 -4.59 19.55 -4.83
CA ILE A 254 -3.17 19.88 -5.02
C ILE A 254 -3.02 21.29 -5.61
N GLN A 255 -3.86 21.65 -6.58
CA GLN A 255 -3.85 22.98 -7.19
C GLN A 255 -4.30 24.07 -6.20
N LEU A 256 -5.43 23.89 -5.50
CA LEU A 256 -5.91 24.81 -4.46
C LEU A 256 -4.87 25.08 -3.37
N LEU A 257 -4.06 24.08 -3.03
CA LEU A 257 -3.04 24.19 -2.00
C LEU A 257 -1.70 24.76 -2.48
N SER A 258 -1.40 24.69 -3.78
CA SER A 258 -0.08 25.01 -4.35
C SER A 258 -0.02 26.34 -5.09
N THR A 259 -1.13 26.88 -5.60
CA THR A 259 -1.13 28.10 -6.42
C THR A 259 -1.77 29.28 -5.69
N VAL A 260 -0.92 30.20 -5.20
CA VAL A 260 -1.30 31.43 -4.48
C VAL A 260 -1.73 32.57 -5.44
N GLU A 261 -1.35 32.51 -6.72
CA GLU A 261 -1.50 33.64 -7.67
C GLU A 261 -2.38 33.34 -8.89
N GLN A 262 -2.92 32.12 -9.01
CA GLN A 262 -3.75 31.75 -10.16
C GLN A 262 -5.23 31.87 -9.81
N ALA A 263 -5.87 32.91 -10.35
CA ALA A 263 -7.32 33.08 -10.30
C ALA A 263 -8.08 32.06 -11.16
N THR A 264 -7.39 31.32 -12.04
CA THR A 264 -7.98 30.30 -12.90
C THR A 264 -7.23 28.99 -12.82
N PHE A 265 -7.95 27.89 -12.68
CA PHE A 265 -7.37 26.55 -12.66
C PHE A 265 -8.31 25.53 -13.29
N LYS A 266 -7.70 24.53 -13.95
CA LYS A 266 -8.40 23.44 -14.60
C LYS A 266 -7.62 22.14 -14.45
N GLY A 267 -8.34 21.04 -14.46
CA GLY A 267 -7.73 19.73 -14.32
C GLY A 267 -8.73 18.59 -14.45
N VAL A 268 -8.24 17.40 -14.14
CA VAL A 268 -9.02 16.16 -14.17
C VAL A 268 -8.71 15.35 -12.93
N ASN A 269 -9.75 14.97 -12.22
CA ASN A 269 -9.70 13.98 -11.16
C ASN A 269 -10.07 12.61 -11.73
N PHE A 270 -9.41 11.56 -11.24
CA PHE A 270 -9.70 10.17 -11.64
C PHE A 270 -10.27 9.42 -10.46
N ILE A 271 -11.45 8.82 -10.62
CA ILE A 271 -12.12 8.08 -9.56
C ILE A 271 -12.48 6.70 -10.08
N SER A 272 -11.98 5.66 -9.43
CA SER A 272 -12.31 4.28 -9.77
C SER A 272 -13.33 3.74 -8.77
N TYR A 273 -14.38 3.11 -9.28
CA TYR A 273 -15.37 2.39 -8.48
C TYR A 273 -15.34 0.92 -8.85
N SER A 274 -15.53 0.06 -7.86
CA SER A 274 -15.67 -1.37 -8.06
C SER A 274 -16.90 -1.88 -7.32
N THR A 275 -17.69 -2.67 -8.03
CA THR A 275 -18.71 -3.54 -7.45
C THR A 275 -18.20 -4.97 -7.47
N GLU A 276 -19.01 -5.94 -7.03
CA GLU A 276 -18.66 -7.37 -7.14
C GLU A 276 -18.52 -7.85 -8.60
N LYS A 277 -19.15 -7.15 -9.55
CA LYS A 277 -19.29 -7.62 -10.95
C LYS A 277 -18.65 -6.72 -11.99
N HIS A 278 -18.56 -5.43 -11.70
CA HIS A 278 -18.17 -4.42 -12.67
C HIS A 278 -17.22 -3.39 -12.07
N GLN A 279 -16.28 -2.95 -12.91
CA GLN A 279 -15.42 -1.80 -12.65
C GLN A 279 -15.89 -0.57 -13.44
N TYR A 280 -15.74 0.59 -12.83
CA TYR A 280 -16.09 1.87 -13.42
C TYR A 280 -14.95 2.87 -13.21
N MET A 281 -14.71 3.68 -14.23
CA MET A 281 -13.82 4.83 -14.16
C MET A 281 -14.65 6.10 -14.35
N ILE A 282 -14.45 7.07 -13.47
CA ILE A 282 -15.01 8.41 -13.58
C ILE A 282 -13.88 9.39 -13.78
N GLN A 283 -13.96 10.18 -14.85
CA GLN A 283 -13.11 11.33 -15.07
C GLN A 283 -13.92 12.58 -14.70
N HIS A 284 -13.46 13.30 -13.69
CA HIS A 284 -14.08 14.55 -13.28
C HIS A 284 -13.20 15.70 -13.77
N HIS A 285 -13.62 16.30 -14.88
CA HIS A 285 -13.03 17.52 -15.42
C HIS A 285 -13.59 18.71 -14.68
N TYR A 286 -12.72 19.57 -14.19
CA TYR A 286 -13.12 20.78 -13.49
C TYR A 286 -12.41 22.00 -14.08
N GLU A 287 -13.12 23.12 -14.08
CA GLU A 287 -12.59 24.45 -14.31
C GLU A 287 -13.13 25.39 -13.23
N ARG A 288 -12.27 26.27 -12.75
CA ARG A 288 -12.59 27.25 -11.71
C ARG A 288 -11.98 28.60 -12.09
N GLU A 289 -12.74 29.65 -11.87
CA GLU A 289 -12.29 31.04 -11.94
C GLU A 289 -12.77 31.77 -10.69
N ILE A 290 -11.81 32.23 -9.88
CA ILE A 290 -12.05 32.98 -8.65
C ILE A 290 -12.14 34.46 -9.03
N LEU A 291 -13.27 35.09 -8.72
CA LEU A 291 -13.53 36.48 -9.05
C LEU A 291 -13.61 37.32 -7.76
N GLU A 292 -12.96 38.48 -7.72
CA GLU A 292 -12.87 39.30 -6.49
C GLU A 292 -14.19 39.99 -6.11
N GLU A 293 -15.01 40.37 -7.10
CA GLU A 293 -16.26 41.15 -6.91
C GLU A 293 -17.52 40.43 -7.42
N GLU A 294 -17.36 39.27 -8.07
CA GLU A 294 -18.44 38.47 -8.65
C GLU A 294 -18.43 37.03 -8.11
N PRO A 295 -19.55 36.28 -8.18
CA PRO A 295 -19.54 34.88 -7.78
C PRO A 295 -18.63 34.04 -8.68
N ASP A 296 -17.83 33.18 -8.06
CA ASP A 296 -16.90 32.30 -8.74
C ASP A 296 -17.55 31.48 -9.86
N ILE A 297 -16.80 31.28 -10.94
CA ILE A 297 -17.22 30.44 -12.05
C ILE A 297 -16.70 29.03 -11.80
N ALA A 298 -17.61 28.06 -11.75
CA ALA A 298 -17.31 26.66 -11.59
C ALA A 298 -17.95 25.86 -12.72
N TYR A 299 -17.14 25.03 -13.37
CA TYR A 299 -17.56 24.04 -14.35
C TYR A 299 -17.09 22.67 -13.90
N ASP A 300 -18.01 21.70 -13.86
CA ASP A 300 -17.74 20.31 -13.50
C ASP A 300 -18.37 19.38 -14.53
N ARG A 301 -17.56 18.49 -15.10
CA ARG A 301 -17.99 17.46 -16.04
C ARG A 301 -17.50 16.10 -15.55
N PHE A 302 -18.44 15.20 -15.30
CA PHE A 302 -18.18 13.82 -14.91
C PHE A 302 -18.42 12.90 -16.10
N GLU A 303 -17.39 12.21 -16.56
CA GLU A 303 -17.47 11.16 -17.57
C GLU A 303 -17.30 9.80 -16.91
N PHE A 304 -18.32 8.96 -17.02
CA PHE A 304 -18.36 7.62 -16.47
C PHE A 304 -18.13 6.62 -17.60
N THR A 305 -17.26 5.64 -17.36
CA THR A 305 -17.03 4.51 -18.27
C THR A 305 -17.03 3.21 -17.48
N SER A 306 -17.83 2.23 -17.89
CA SER A 306 -17.79 0.88 -17.32
C SER A 306 -16.86 -0.04 -18.12
N ASP A 307 -16.44 -1.14 -17.50
CA ASP A 307 -15.71 -2.24 -18.15
C ASP A 307 -16.47 -2.91 -19.30
N THR A 308 -17.80 -2.81 -19.31
CA THR A 308 -18.66 -3.26 -20.43
C THR A 308 -18.73 -2.26 -21.59
N GLY A 309 -18.12 -1.08 -21.45
CA GLY A 309 -18.12 -0.01 -22.45
C GLY A 309 -19.31 0.93 -22.37
N GLU A 310 -20.18 0.80 -21.38
CA GLU A 310 -21.24 1.78 -21.10
C GLU A 310 -20.62 3.12 -20.71
N ARG A 311 -21.14 4.21 -21.29
CA ARG A 311 -20.66 5.57 -21.04
C ARG A 311 -21.80 6.49 -20.64
N LEU A 312 -21.54 7.35 -19.66
CA LEU A 312 -22.47 8.38 -19.20
C LEU A 312 -21.70 9.68 -18.97
N ILE A 313 -22.31 10.82 -19.28
CA ILE A 313 -21.74 12.14 -19.00
C ILE A 313 -22.75 12.94 -18.18
N THR A 314 -22.31 13.58 -17.11
CA THR A 314 -23.08 14.58 -16.38
C THR A 314 -22.27 15.85 -16.24
N THR A 315 -22.91 17.01 -16.39
CA THR A 315 -22.24 18.31 -16.34
C THR A 315 -22.97 19.27 -15.42
N TYR A 316 -22.23 20.23 -14.89
CA TYR A 316 -22.70 21.37 -14.12
C TYR A 316 -21.85 22.61 -14.45
N ALA A 317 -22.48 23.77 -14.51
CA ALA A 317 -21.83 25.06 -14.71
C ALA A 317 -22.59 26.15 -13.94
N THR A 318 -21.90 27.06 -13.24
CA THR A 318 -22.53 28.18 -12.50
C THR A 318 -22.93 29.34 -13.42
N GLN A 319 -22.22 29.54 -14.53
CA GLN A 319 -22.60 30.42 -15.64
C GLN A 319 -22.35 29.70 -16.97
N LEU A 320 -23.16 30.02 -18.00
CA LEU A 320 -22.97 29.51 -19.36
C LEU A 320 -21.54 29.86 -19.83
N SER A 321 -20.65 28.88 -19.78
CA SER A 321 -19.45 28.84 -20.62
C SER A 321 -19.89 29.25 -22.02
N LYS A 322 -19.38 30.39 -22.49
CA LYS A 322 -19.57 30.79 -23.88
C LYS A 322 -18.72 29.83 -24.71
N ASP A 323 -19.36 28.77 -25.20
CA ASP A 323 -18.83 27.92 -26.27
C ASP A 323 -18.42 28.76 -27.50
#